data_AF-A0A7U2N3F0-F1
#
_entry.id   AF-A0A7U2N3F0-F1
#
_cell.length_a   1.000
_cell.length_b   1.000
_cell.length_c   1.000
_cell.angle_alpha   90.00
_cell.angle_beta   90.00
_cell.angle_gamma   90.00
#
_symmetry.space_group_name_H-M   'P 1'
#
loop_
_entity.id
_entity.type
_entity.pdbx_description
1 polymer ?
#
loop_
_entity_poly.entity_id
_entity_poly.type
_entity_poly.pdbx_seq_one_letter_code
_entity_poly.pdbx_strand_id
1 'polypeptide(L)'
;MKVAIFSTLLPLVLALPAPQTQSTEGKLPWKKGSVCLALTEDCMGTIGWCNAEAQRLKEFGAREKCLAQRERRPADAPKLPWMKGTGYDCAYALTPEERCYGTALFCREGLYPQGQYRDEQECLSDREDAPKDAKKQQSLPEAELKAKKPFLQPAPDSDTSCMTFDRGSERCVGTRYYCTNDIMKFPYTDEDGSVYNNAAECLDARESEPQSADPDRIVFPDN
;
A
#
# COMPACT_ATOMS: atom_id res chain seq x y z
N MET A 1 -48.78 50.60 5.30
CA MET A 1 -48.69 49.59 6.38
C MET A 1 -47.77 48.48 5.89
N LYS A 2 -46.55 48.36 6.44
CA LYS A 2 -45.56 47.36 6.02
C LYS A 2 -45.62 46.20 7.01
N VAL A 3 -46.01 45.03 6.54
CA VAL A 3 -46.07 43.78 7.30
C VAL A 3 -44.69 43.13 7.24
N ALA A 4 -44.00 43.05 8.38
CA ALA A 4 -42.73 42.34 8.51
C ALA A 4 -43.01 40.89 8.94
N ILE A 5 -42.68 39.93 8.07
CA ILE A 5 -42.79 38.50 8.33
C ILE A 5 -41.43 38.04 8.86
N PHE A 6 -41.34 37.77 10.16
CA PHE A 6 -40.18 37.13 10.76
C PHE A 6 -40.26 35.62 10.50
N SER A 7 -39.41 35.13 9.60
CA SER A 7 -39.24 33.71 9.31
C SER A 7 -38.25 33.12 10.31
N THR A 8 -38.74 32.29 11.24
CA THR A 8 -37.94 31.60 12.24
C THR A 8 -37.33 30.34 11.63
N LEU A 9 -36.04 30.40 11.34
CA LEU A 9 -35.22 29.22 11.04
C LEU A 9 -35.02 28.40 12.31
N LEU A 10 -35.62 27.21 12.39
CA LEU A 10 -35.28 26.22 13.43
C LEU A 10 -33.90 25.63 13.14
N PRO A 11 -32.97 25.58 14.11
CA PRO A 11 -31.71 24.86 13.97
C PRO A 11 -31.99 23.35 14.03
N LEU A 12 -31.75 22.66 12.91
CA LEU A 12 -31.74 21.22 12.83
C LEU A 12 -30.49 20.71 13.56
N VAL A 13 -30.64 20.34 14.84
CA VAL A 13 -29.58 19.72 15.63
C VAL A 13 -29.41 18.29 15.12
N LEU A 14 -28.40 18.07 14.27
CA LEU A 14 -27.90 16.75 13.91
C LEU A 14 -27.33 16.10 15.17
N ALA A 15 -28.12 15.24 15.82
CA ALA A 15 -27.65 14.38 16.89
C ALA A 15 -26.62 13.42 16.30
N LEU A 16 -25.32 13.70 16.50
CA LEU A 16 -24.28 12.71 16.23
C LEU A 16 -24.57 11.49 17.11
N PRO A 17 -24.63 10.27 16.54
CA PRO A 17 -24.77 9.07 17.34
C PRO A 17 -23.59 9.02 18.32
N ALA A 18 -23.91 9.01 19.61
CA ALA A 18 -22.92 8.85 20.66
C ALA A 18 -22.07 7.59 20.35
N PRO A 19 -20.74 7.62 20.58
CA PRO A 19 -19.89 6.46 20.39
C PRO A 19 -20.47 5.30 21.21
N GLN A 20 -20.98 4.30 20.52
CA GLN A 20 -21.53 3.09 21.12
C GLN A 20 -20.39 2.40 21.86
N THR A 21 -20.34 2.55 23.18
CA THR A 21 -19.61 1.66 24.08
C THR A 21 -20.19 0.26 23.90
N GLN A 22 -19.63 -0.51 22.97
CA GLN A 22 -19.95 -1.92 22.81
C GLN A 22 -19.69 -2.62 24.16
N SER A 23 -20.74 -3.22 24.72
CA SER A 23 -20.66 -4.03 25.93
C SER A 23 -19.53 -5.06 25.79
N THR A 24 -18.59 -5.04 26.74
CA THR A 24 -17.42 -5.92 26.83
C THR A 24 -17.75 -7.28 27.46
N GLU A 25 -19.03 -7.61 27.68
CA GLU A 25 -19.40 -8.92 28.23
C GLU A 25 -19.17 -10.03 27.20
N GLY A 26 -17.98 -10.64 27.26
CA GLY A 26 -17.65 -11.89 26.57
C GLY A 26 -16.39 -11.89 25.71
N LYS A 27 -15.65 -10.76 25.61
CA LYS A 27 -14.36 -10.77 24.90
C LYS A 27 -13.30 -11.43 25.76
N LEU A 28 -12.50 -12.31 25.13
CA LEU A 28 -11.41 -13.00 25.80
C LEU A 28 -10.24 -12.02 26.02
N PRO A 29 -9.52 -12.09 27.15
CA PRO A 29 -8.47 -11.13 27.47
C PRO A 29 -7.33 -11.18 26.44
N TRP A 30 -6.75 -10.01 26.17
CA TRP A 30 -5.56 -9.91 25.33
C TRP A 30 -4.34 -10.46 26.05
N LYS A 31 -3.59 -11.35 25.39
CA LYS A 31 -2.36 -11.93 25.92
C LYS A 31 -1.17 -11.42 25.13
N LYS A 32 -0.16 -10.92 25.85
CA LYS A 32 1.11 -10.46 25.25
C LYS A 32 1.89 -11.60 24.59
N GLY A 33 1.81 -12.79 25.17
CA GLY A 33 2.75 -13.87 24.89
C GLY A 33 3.97 -13.80 25.80
N SER A 34 4.73 -14.88 25.83
CA SER A 34 5.96 -15.08 26.60
C SER A 34 6.96 -15.87 25.76
N VAL A 35 8.24 -15.82 26.12
CA VAL A 35 9.27 -16.58 25.38
C VAL A 35 9.19 -18.04 25.80
N CYS A 36 8.45 -18.86 25.06
CA CYS A 36 8.36 -20.30 25.28
C CYS A 36 8.11 -21.08 23.97
N LEU A 37 8.15 -22.41 24.07
CA LEU A 37 8.00 -23.33 22.94
C LEU A 37 6.59 -23.91 22.80
N ALA A 38 5.67 -23.58 23.73
CA ALA A 38 4.32 -24.11 23.72
C ALA A 38 3.47 -23.40 22.65
N LEU A 39 2.66 -24.17 21.91
CA LEU A 39 1.64 -23.60 21.01
C LEU A 39 0.38 -23.27 21.82
N THR A 40 0.50 -22.28 22.70
CA THR A 40 -0.63 -21.74 23.49
C THR A 40 -0.66 -20.23 23.36
N GLU A 41 -1.83 -19.62 23.57
CA GLU A 41 -1.97 -18.16 23.49
C GLU A 41 -1.14 -17.41 24.55
N ASP A 42 -1.00 -17.98 25.75
CA ASP A 42 -0.10 -17.44 26.79
C ASP A 42 1.36 -17.37 26.33
N CYS A 43 1.74 -18.27 25.42
CA CYS A 43 3.08 -18.36 24.89
C CYS A 43 3.25 -17.47 23.66
N MET A 44 2.43 -17.68 22.63
CA MET A 44 2.57 -16.97 21.35
C MET A 44 2.04 -15.54 21.39
N GLY A 45 1.22 -15.21 22.39
CA GLY A 45 0.42 -13.99 22.45
C GLY A 45 -0.79 -14.05 21.53
N THR A 46 -1.75 -13.16 21.74
CA THR A 46 -3.02 -13.15 20.97
C THR A 46 -2.78 -12.95 19.47
N ILE A 47 -1.80 -12.12 19.06
CA ILE A 47 -1.44 -11.98 17.64
C ILE A 47 -0.88 -13.29 17.08
N GLY A 48 0.14 -13.87 17.73
CA GLY A 48 0.75 -15.12 17.27
C GLY A 48 -0.24 -16.29 17.25
N TRP A 49 -1.08 -16.37 18.28
CA TRP A 49 -2.17 -17.34 18.39
C TRP A 49 -3.20 -17.18 17.27
N CYS A 50 -3.68 -15.95 17.05
CA CYS A 50 -4.59 -15.68 15.96
C CYS A 50 -3.91 -15.78 14.59
N ASN A 51 -2.58 -15.81 14.47
CA ASN A 51 -1.89 -16.07 13.20
C ASN A 51 -1.67 -17.57 12.93
N ALA A 52 -1.65 -18.41 13.96
CA ALA A 52 -1.43 -19.85 13.83
C ALA A 52 -2.60 -20.54 13.13
N GLU A 53 -2.43 -20.83 11.83
CA GLU A 53 -3.48 -21.28 10.93
C GLU A 53 -4.08 -22.65 11.31
N ALA A 54 -3.22 -23.61 11.68
CA ALA A 54 -3.61 -24.99 11.94
C ALA A 54 -4.63 -25.16 13.09
N GLN A 55 -4.58 -24.28 14.08
CA GLN A 55 -5.46 -24.34 15.25
C GLN A 55 -6.67 -23.41 15.10
N ARG A 56 -6.50 -22.27 14.41
CA ARG A 56 -7.56 -21.31 14.13
C ARG A 56 -8.69 -21.85 13.24
N LEU A 57 -8.34 -22.51 12.13
CA LEU A 57 -9.33 -22.86 11.09
C LEU A 57 -10.47 -23.71 11.68
N LYS A 58 -10.14 -24.52 12.69
CA LYS A 58 -11.10 -25.36 13.39
C LYS A 58 -12.01 -24.61 14.37
N GLU A 59 -11.51 -23.58 15.04
CA GLU A 59 -12.24 -22.90 16.13
C GLU A 59 -12.91 -21.59 15.70
N PHE A 60 -12.21 -20.75 14.92
CA PHE A 60 -12.65 -19.39 14.60
C PHE A 60 -12.91 -19.16 13.10
N GLY A 61 -12.41 -20.06 12.24
CA GLY A 61 -12.49 -19.98 10.78
C GLY A 61 -11.55 -18.94 10.16
N ALA A 62 -11.57 -17.69 10.63
CA ALA A 62 -10.76 -16.59 10.07
C ALA A 62 -9.98 -15.82 11.14
N ARG A 63 -8.91 -15.12 10.74
CA ARG A 63 -8.02 -14.36 11.64
C ARG A 63 -8.78 -13.26 12.36
N GLU A 64 -9.58 -12.56 11.59
CA GLU A 64 -10.36 -11.39 11.96
C GLU A 64 -11.39 -11.77 13.01
N LYS A 65 -12.00 -12.96 12.87
CA LYS A 65 -12.93 -13.51 13.85
C LYS A 65 -12.23 -13.83 15.18
N CYS A 66 -11.01 -14.36 15.13
CA CYS A 66 -10.21 -14.59 16.34
C CYS A 66 -9.92 -13.26 17.06
N LEU A 67 -9.46 -12.23 16.33
CA LEU A 67 -9.16 -10.92 16.92
C LEU A 67 -10.41 -10.18 17.41
N ALA A 68 -11.55 -10.29 16.72
CA ALA A 68 -12.80 -9.64 17.10
C ALA A 68 -13.36 -10.17 18.43
N GLN A 69 -13.06 -11.42 18.77
CA GLN A 69 -13.44 -12.03 20.06
C GLN A 69 -12.48 -11.68 21.20
N ARG A 70 -11.42 -10.94 20.93
CA ARG A 70 -10.42 -10.56 21.92
C ARG A 70 -10.66 -9.13 22.37
N GLU A 71 -10.31 -8.87 23.61
CA GLU A 71 -10.17 -7.51 24.10
C GLU A 71 -9.14 -6.77 23.25
N ARG A 72 -9.30 -5.45 23.17
CA ARG A 72 -8.31 -4.62 22.51
C ARG A 72 -6.98 -4.76 23.24
N ARG A 73 -5.87 -4.71 22.50
CA ARG A 73 -4.55 -4.60 23.11
C ARG A 73 -4.53 -3.44 24.13
N PRO A 74 -4.11 -3.67 25.37
CA PRO A 74 -3.98 -2.62 26.37
C PRO A 74 -2.95 -1.57 25.95
N ALA A 75 -3.20 -0.29 26.23
CA ALA A 75 -2.30 0.80 25.88
C ALA A 75 -0.95 0.77 26.63
N ASP A 76 -0.90 0.06 27.77
CA ASP A 76 0.29 -0.20 28.59
C ASP A 76 1.06 -1.46 28.15
N ALA A 77 0.55 -2.20 27.15
CA ALA A 77 1.26 -3.34 26.61
C ALA A 77 2.61 -2.90 26.01
N PRO A 78 3.72 -3.60 26.29
CA PRO A 78 5.03 -3.25 25.75
C PRO A 78 4.98 -3.15 24.23
N LYS A 79 5.49 -2.04 23.68
CA LYS A 79 5.46 -1.71 22.25
C LYS A 79 6.07 -2.84 21.40
N LEU A 80 5.54 -3.02 20.19
CA LEU A 80 6.10 -3.97 19.22
C LEU A 80 7.34 -3.37 18.54
N PRO A 81 8.34 -4.18 18.17
CA PRO A 81 9.56 -3.68 17.55
C PRO A 81 9.27 -3.01 16.21
N TRP A 82 10.01 -1.95 15.89
CA TRP A 82 9.94 -1.29 14.59
C TRP A 82 10.64 -2.14 13.51
N MET A 83 9.95 -2.42 12.40
CA MET A 83 10.47 -3.19 11.28
C MET A 83 10.74 -2.28 10.07
N LYS A 84 11.94 -2.38 9.49
CA LYS A 84 12.32 -1.58 8.30
C LYS A 84 11.58 -2.02 7.02
N GLY A 85 11.12 -3.27 6.96
CA GLY A 85 10.66 -3.88 5.73
C GLY A 85 11.83 -4.45 4.93
N THR A 86 11.62 -5.58 4.26
CA THR A 86 12.59 -6.16 3.33
C THR A 86 12.39 -5.65 1.91
N GLY A 87 11.16 -5.34 1.51
CA GLY A 87 10.80 -4.93 0.14
C GLY A 87 10.88 -6.06 -0.90
N TYR A 88 11.37 -7.24 -0.52
CA TYR A 88 11.52 -8.38 -1.42
C TYR A 88 10.27 -9.26 -1.43
N ASP A 89 9.75 -9.54 -2.63
CA ASP A 89 8.65 -10.50 -2.89
C ASP A 89 7.35 -10.25 -2.12
N CYS A 90 7.12 -9.02 -1.64
CA CYS A 90 5.91 -8.71 -0.86
C CYS A 90 4.61 -8.92 -1.66
N ALA A 91 4.66 -8.77 -2.98
CA ALA A 91 3.52 -9.03 -3.86
C ALA A 91 3.12 -10.51 -3.92
N TYR A 92 4.03 -11.43 -3.58
CA TYR A 92 3.77 -12.88 -3.57
C TYR A 92 3.33 -13.40 -2.21
N ALA A 93 3.42 -12.58 -1.15
CA ALA A 93 2.90 -12.96 0.16
C ALA A 93 1.37 -12.97 0.12
N LEU A 94 0.76 -14.12 0.44
CA LEU A 94 -0.70 -14.28 0.51
C LEU A 94 -1.35 -13.30 1.50
N THR A 95 -0.60 -12.88 2.51
CA THR A 95 -1.03 -11.89 3.47
C THR A 95 0.02 -10.79 3.58
N PRO A 96 -0.39 -9.51 3.62
CA PRO A 96 0.56 -8.44 3.80
C PRO A 96 1.18 -8.51 5.20
N GLU A 97 2.48 -8.78 5.23
CA GLU A 97 3.25 -8.87 6.47
C GLU A 97 4.04 -7.59 6.70
N GLU A 98 4.00 -7.10 7.93
CA GLU A 98 4.77 -5.93 8.35
C GLU A 98 6.29 -6.14 8.18
N ARG A 99 6.78 -7.37 8.29
CA ARG A 99 8.18 -7.71 8.01
C ARG A 99 8.56 -7.42 6.57
N CYS A 100 7.63 -7.57 5.63
CA CYS A 100 7.90 -7.35 4.22
C CYS A 100 7.85 -5.87 3.86
N TYR A 101 6.75 -5.22 4.20
CA TYR A 101 6.49 -3.81 3.84
C TYR A 101 7.17 -2.79 4.76
N GLY A 102 7.50 -3.19 5.98
CA GLY A 102 8.00 -2.31 7.04
C GLY A 102 6.87 -1.59 7.78
N THR A 103 7.13 -1.23 9.03
CA THR A 103 6.14 -0.64 9.96
C THR A 103 5.52 0.64 9.42
N ALA A 104 6.32 1.51 8.79
CA ALA A 104 5.84 2.77 8.22
C ALA A 104 4.77 2.54 7.15
N LEU A 105 5.09 1.76 6.11
CA LEU A 105 4.16 1.48 5.02
C LEU A 105 2.97 0.65 5.52
N PHE A 106 3.24 -0.34 6.37
CA PHE A 106 2.21 -1.23 6.91
C PHE A 106 1.13 -0.49 7.70
N CYS A 107 1.52 0.48 8.54
CA CYS A 107 0.56 1.29 9.28
C CYS A 107 -0.12 2.34 8.39
N ARG A 108 0.61 2.99 7.47
CA ARG A 108 0.08 4.05 6.61
C ARG A 108 -0.94 3.54 5.59
N GLU A 109 -0.63 2.43 4.92
CA GLU A 109 -1.50 1.82 3.90
C GLU A 109 -2.58 0.92 4.51
N GLY A 110 -2.68 0.83 5.84
CA GLY A 110 -3.70 0.02 6.52
C GLY A 110 -3.58 -1.48 6.23
N LEU A 111 -2.36 -1.99 6.05
CA LEU A 111 -2.10 -3.39 5.65
C LEU A 111 -2.30 -4.40 6.80
N TYR A 112 -2.64 -3.93 7.99
CA TYR A 112 -3.01 -4.79 9.11
C TYR A 112 -4.40 -5.41 8.92
N PRO A 113 -4.68 -6.58 9.54
CA PRO A 113 -6.01 -7.18 9.54
C PRO A 113 -7.09 -6.21 10.01
N GLN A 114 -8.26 -6.31 9.38
CA GLN A 114 -9.39 -5.47 9.75
C GLN A 114 -9.73 -5.61 11.23
N GLY A 115 -9.91 -4.46 11.89
CA GLY A 115 -10.24 -4.37 13.32
C GLY A 115 -9.03 -4.45 14.26
N GLN A 116 -7.81 -4.68 13.77
CA GLN A 116 -6.62 -4.65 14.64
C GLN A 116 -6.30 -3.22 15.11
N TYR A 117 -6.40 -2.24 14.21
CA TYR A 117 -6.20 -0.81 14.50
C TYR A 117 -7.33 0.02 13.85
N ARG A 118 -7.67 1.16 14.47
CA ARG A 118 -8.63 2.14 13.95
C ARG A 118 -8.02 2.99 12.84
N ASP A 119 -6.76 3.37 13.02
CA ASP A 119 -6.06 4.31 12.16
C ASP A 119 -4.55 4.07 12.21
N GLU A 120 -3.83 4.74 11.30
CA GLU A 120 -2.37 4.73 11.22
C GLU A 120 -1.73 5.14 12.55
N GLN A 121 -2.25 6.16 13.22
CA GLN A 121 -1.68 6.68 14.46
C GLN A 121 -1.74 5.66 15.59
N GLU A 122 -2.84 4.93 15.71
CA GLU A 122 -2.98 3.83 16.65
C GLU A 122 -1.97 2.72 16.34
N CYS A 123 -1.84 2.31 15.07
CA CYS A 123 -0.86 1.33 14.63
C CYS A 123 0.58 1.74 14.98
N LEU A 124 0.96 2.99 14.70
CA LEU A 124 2.28 3.54 14.99
C LEU A 124 2.54 3.72 16.50
N SER A 125 1.51 4.09 17.28
CA SER A 125 1.64 4.23 18.74
C SER A 125 1.97 2.91 19.44
N ASP A 126 1.53 1.81 18.82
CA ASP A 126 1.72 0.43 19.24
C ASP A 126 3.13 -0.11 18.96
N ARG A 127 3.98 0.71 18.33
CA ARG A 127 5.33 0.38 17.88
C ARG A 127 6.38 1.17 18.65
N GLU A 128 7.57 0.58 18.76
CA GLU A 128 8.77 1.25 19.21
C GLU A 128 9.09 2.42 18.26
N ASP A 129 9.81 3.42 18.77
CA ASP A 129 10.17 4.57 17.94
C ASP A 129 11.04 4.14 16.76
N ALA A 130 10.74 4.69 15.58
CA ALA A 130 11.54 4.43 14.39
C ALA A 130 13.02 4.76 14.65
N PRO A 131 13.97 3.91 14.21
CA PRO A 131 15.39 4.23 14.26
C PRO A 131 15.65 5.60 13.63
N LYS A 132 16.62 6.35 14.16
CA LYS A 132 16.95 7.71 13.65
C LYS A 132 17.19 7.72 12.14
N ASP A 133 17.73 6.63 11.59
CA ASP A 133 18.02 6.47 10.16
C ASP A 133 16.77 6.24 9.30
N ALA A 134 15.70 5.66 9.88
CA ALA A 134 14.44 5.41 9.17
C ALA A 134 13.66 6.70 8.92
N LYS A 135 13.77 7.69 9.82
CA LYS A 135 13.12 9.01 9.66
C LYS A 135 13.63 9.76 8.42
N LYS A 136 14.87 9.48 7.98
CA LYS A 136 15.46 10.10 6.79
C LYS A 136 14.85 9.57 5.48
N GLN A 137 14.29 8.36 5.48
CA GLN A 137 13.64 7.77 4.31
C GLN A 137 12.18 8.23 4.15
N GLN A 138 11.49 8.54 5.25
CA GLN A 138 10.12 9.10 5.21
C GLN A 138 10.09 10.57 4.76
N SER A 139 11.19 11.29 4.87
CA SER A 139 11.32 12.68 4.43
C SER A 139 12.08 12.82 3.11
N LEU A 140 12.26 11.75 2.31
CA LEU A 140 12.71 11.97 0.94
C LEU A 140 11.61 12.79 0.26
N PRO A 141 11.90 14.03 -0.18
CA PRO A 141 10.92 14.83 -0.88
C PRO A 141 10.46 14.00 -2.07
N GLU A 142 9.15 13.81 -2.19
CA GLU A 142 8.45 13.22 -3.34
C GLU A 142 8.70 13.99 -4.65
N ALA A 143 9.61 14.97 -4.63
CA ALA A 143 10.00 15.85 -5.71
C ALA A 143 11.54 16.00 -5.82
N GLU A 144 12.34 15.03 -5.36
CA GLU A 144 13.66 14.89 -5.98
C GLU A 144 13.38 14.44 -7.43
N LEU A 145 13.29 15.43 -8.33
CA LEU A 145 13.07 15.29 -9.77
C LEU A 145 13.94 14.15 -10.28
N LYS A 146 13.40 12.93 -10.30
CA LYS A 146 14.06 11.81 -10.95
C LYS A 146 14.36 12.31 -12.36
N ALA A 147 15.64 12.31 -12.73
CA ALA A 147 16.04 12.74 -14.05
C ALA A 147 15.16 12.00 -15.05
N LYS A 148 14.44 12.76 -15.88
CA LYS A 148 13.54 12.21 -16.88
C LYS A 148 14.35 11.25 -17.76
N LYS A 149 13.86 10.04 -17.96
CA LYS A 149 14.54 9.08 -18.84
C LYS A 149 14.37 9.52 -20.30
N PRO A 150 15.33 9.24 -21.18
CA PRO A 150 15.23 9.62 -22.59
C PRO A 150 14.00 8.97 -23.23
N PHE A 151 13.37 9.68 -24.16
CA PHE A 151 12.27 9.14 -24.96
C PHE A 151 12.85 8.24 -26.06
N LEU A 152 12.52 6.94 -26.03
CA LEU A 152 13.00 5.94 -26.97
C LEU A 152 12.03 5.79 -28.15
N GLN A 153 12.57 5.85 -29.36
CA GLN A 153 11.85 5.42 -30.55
C GLN A 153 11.88 3.88 -30.65
N PRO A 154 10.91 3.25 -31.32
CA PRO A 154 10.94 1.81 -31.55
C PRO A 154 12.24 1.39 -32.24
N ALA A 155 12.82 0.27 -31.81
CA ALA A 155 14.00 -0.30 -32.46
C ALA A 155 13.68 -0.68 -33.92
N PRO A 156 14.65 -0.59 -34.84
CA PRO A 156 14.45 -1.05 -36.21
C PRO A 156 14.22 -2.57 -36.24
N ASP A 157 13.46 -3.06 -37.23
CA ASP A 157 13.16 -4.49 -37.38
C ASP A 157 14.41 -5.38 -37.53
N SER A 158 15.55 -4.79 -37.89
CA SER A 158 16.84 -5.48 -37.99
C SER A 158 17.54 -5.69 -36.63
N ASP A 159 17.06 -5.08 -35.54
CA ASP A 159 17.63 -5.27 -34.21
C ASP A 159 17.20 -6.62 -33.63
N THR A 160 18.10 -7.61 -33.77
CA THR A 160 17.87 -8.97 -33.29
C THR A 160 17.70 -9.06 -31.77
N SER A 161 18.12 -8.06 -31.00
CA SER A 161 17.92 -8.08 -29.54
C SER A 161 16.44 -8.03 -29.15
N CYS A 162 15.60 -7.42 -29.99
CA CYS A 162 14.16 -7.34 -29.79
C CYS A 162 13.38 -8.59 -30.22
N MET A 163 14.04 -9.59 -30.80
CA MET A 163 13.38 -10.82 -31.27
C MET A 163 13.27 -11.93 -30.20
N THR A 164 13.94 -11.78 -29.06
CA THR A 164 14.03 -12.84 -28.04
C THR A 164 13.30 -12.48 -26.75
N PHE A 165 14.03 -12.18 -25.67
CA PHE A 165 13.50 -12.04 -24.31
C PHE A 165 12.94 -10.64 -24.02
N ASP A 166 13.38 -9.62 -24.76
CA ASP A 166 13.05 -8.21 -24.49
C ASP A 166 12.00 -7.63 -25.44
N ARG A 167 11.18 -8.48 -26.07
CA ARG A 167 10.22 -8.05 -27.10
C ARG A 167 9.20 -7.03 -26.62
N GLY A 168 8.92 -6.99 -25.32
CA GLY A 168 8.04 -6.00 -24.67
C GLY A 168 8.77 -4.84 -23.98
N SER A 169 10.11 -4.78 -24.06
CA SER A 169 10.87 -3.69 -23.44
C SER A 169 10.61 -2.35 -24.14
N GLU A 170 10.70 -1.25 -23.39
CA GLU A 170 10.55 0.10 -23.92
C GLU A 170 11.49 0.38 -25.09
N ARG A 171 12.73 -0.13 -25.04
CA ARG A 171 13.70 -0.03 -26.13
C ARG A 171 13.18 -0.64 -27.43
N CYS A 172 12.46 -1.75 -27.35
CA CYS A 172 12.01 -2.47 -28.53
C CYS A 172 10.73 -1.87 -29.12
N VAL A 173 9.77 -1.53 -28.26
CA VAL A 173 8.46 -1.05 -28.72
C VAL A 173 8.36 0.48 -28.82
N GLY A 174 9.31 1.20 -28.23
CA GLY A 174 9.32 2.66 -28.10
C GLY A 174 8.49 3.16 -26.92
N THR A 175 8.87 4.31 -26.36
CA THR A 175 8.27 4.93 -25.17
C THR A 175 6.77 5.15 -25.31
N ARG A 176 6.31 5.64 -26.47
CA ARG A 176 4.90 5.91 -26.70
C ARG A 176 4.06 4.65 -26.56
N TYR A 177 4.39 3.62 -27.32
CA TYR A 177 3.68 2.35 -27.29
C TYR A 177 3.81 1.66 -25.94
N TYR A 178 5.00 1.71 -25.34
CA TYR A 178 5.25 1.14 -24.01
C TYR A 178 4.32 1.74 -22.96
N CYS A 179 4.21 3.08 -22.88
CA CYS A 179 3.38 3.73 -21.87
C CYS A 179 1.87 3.70 -22.18
N THR A 180 1.45 3.65 -23.46
CA THR A 180 0.01 3.76 -23.82
C THR A 180 -0.67 2.43 -24.09
N ASN A 181 0.06 1.33 -24.28
CA ASN A 181 -0.56 0.07 -24.68
C ASN A 181 -1.17 -0.68 -23.49
N ASP A 182 -2.49 -0.84 -23.52
CA ASP A 182 -3.29 -1.58 -22.54
C ASP A 182 -2.92 -3.07 -22.38
N ILE A 183 -2.19 -3.67 -23.33
CA ILE A 183 -1.72 -5.06 -23.19
C ILE A 183 -0.65 -5.18 -22.09
N MET A 184 0.04 -4.08 -21.77
CA MET A 184 1.09 -4.01 -20.75
C MET A 184 0.53 -3.61 -19.36
N LYS A 185 -0.77 -3.84 -19.09
CA LYS A 185 -1.54 -3.44 -17.87
C LYS A 185 -1.13 -4.12 -16.54
N PHE A 186 0.15 -4.29 -16.30
CA PHE A 186 0.72 -4.54 -14.99
C PHE A 186 1.54 -3.31 -14.57
N PRO A 187 1.76 -3.03 -13.28
CA PRO A 187 2.60 -1.92 -12.85
C PRO A 187 3.87 -1.87 -13.71
N TYR A 188 4.01 -0.81 -14.52
CA TYR A 188 5.11 -0.68 -15.48
C TYR A 188 6.39 -0.64 -14.69
N THR A 189 7.06 -1.78 -14.57
CA THR A 189 8.28 -1.90 -13.79
C THR A 189 9.43 -1.72 -14.75
N ASP A 190 10.02 -0.53 -14.72
CA ASP A 190 11.25 -0.27 -15.46
C ASP A 190 12.40 -1.15 -14.91
N GLU A 191 13.50 -1.23 -15.66
CA GLU A 191 14.71 -1.96 -15.23
C GLU A 191 15.29 -1.47 -13.89
N ASP A 192 14.97 -0.23 -13.48
CA ASP A 192 15.36 0.35 -12.19
C ASP A 192 14.34 0.10 -11.06
N GLY A 193 13.29 -0.68 -11.33
CA GLY A 193 12.21 -0.96 -10.39
C GLY A 193 11.20 0.19 -10.20
N SER A 194 11.27 1.25 -11.01
CA SER A 194 10.24 2.30 -11.00
C SER A 194 8.92 1.74 -11.49
N VAL A 195 7.83 2.01 -10.77
CA VAL A 195 6.47 1.55 -11.07
C VAL A 195 5.59 2.73 -11.44
N TYR A 196 4.92 2.68 -12.60
CA TYR A 196 3.96 3.70 -13.03
C TYR A 196 2.52 3.17 -12.99
N ASN A 197 1.59 3.98 -12.48
CA ASN A 197 0.19 3.58 -12.27
C ASN A 197 -0.70 3.86 -13.50
N ASN A 198 -0.25 4.73 -14.41
CA ASN A 198 -0.99 5.08 -15.62
C ASN A 198 -0.04 5.60 -16.72
N ALA A 199 -0.57 5.69 -17.95
CA ALA A 199 0.17 6.12 -19.12
C ALA A 199 0.74 7.55 -19.00
N ALA A 200 0.00 8.46 -18.37
CA ALA A 200 0.43 9.84 -18.20
C ALA A 200 1.63 9.94 -17.26
N GLU A 201 1.61 9.20 -16.14
CA GLU A 201 2.73 9.13 -15.20
C GLU A 201 4.00 8.53 -15.86
N CYS A 202 3.83 7.49 -16.67
CA CYS A 202 4.91 6.88 -17.45
C CYS A 202 5.52 7.88 -18.43
N LEU A 203 4.70 8.62 -19.19
CA LEU A 203 5.17 9.62 -20.15
C LEU A 203 5.79 10.86 -19.48
N ASP A 204 5.25 11.31 -18.34
CA ASP A 204 5.79 12.46 -17.60
C ASP A 204 7.17 12.16 -17.01
N ALA A 205 7.45 10.90 -16.69
CA ALA A 205 8.77 10.43 -16.27
C ALA A 205 9.80 10.35 -17.41
N ARG A 206 9.42 10.70 -18.64
CA ARG A 206 10.28 10.73 -19.82
C ARG A 206 10.56 12.15 -20.28
N GLU A 207 11.64 12.29 -21.05
CA GLU A 207 11.92 13.49 -21.82
C GLU A 207 10.83 13.69 -22.89
N SER A 208 10.67 14.91 -23.36
CA SER A 208 9.72 15.20 -24.43
C SER A 208 10.08 14.44 -25.70
N GLU A 209 9.07 13.89 -26.40
CA GLU A 209 9.26 13.21 -27.68
C GLU A 209 10.08 14.11 -28.64
N PRO A 210 11.20 13.62 -29.18
CA PRO A 210 11.98 14.40 -30.13
C PRO A 210 11.12 14.66 -31.36
N GLN A 211 10.95 15.94 -31.71
CA GLN A 211 10.28 16.31 -32.94
C GLN A 211 11.09 15.71 -34.11
N SER A 212 10.45 14.88 -34.94
CA SER A 212 11.08 14.31 -36.13
C SER A 212 11.59 15.45 -36.99
N ALA A 213 12.91 15.66 -37.02
CA ALA A 213 13.55 16.65 -37.86
C ALA A 213 13.61 16.22 -39.34
N ASP A 214 13.12 15.00 -39.65
CA ASP A 214 13.01 14.48 -40.99
C ASP A 214 11.63 14.82 -41.58
N PRO A 215 11.53 15.85 -42.45
CA PRO A 215 10.28 16.22 -43.12
C PRO A 215 9.80 15.17 -44.12
N ASP A 216 10.67 14.22 -44.52
CA ASP A 216 10.35 13.18 -45.49
C ASP A 216 9.91 11.87 -44.83
N ARG A 217 9.81 11.83 -43.48
CA ARG A 217 9.31 10.65 -42.76
C ARG A 217 7.82 10.46 -43.06
N ILE A 218 7.51 9.45 -43.86
CA ILE A 218 6.15 9.03 -44.20
C ILE A 218 5.43 8.61 -42.91
N VAL A 219 4.50 9.45 -42.43
CA VAL A 219 3.60 9.12 -41.32
C VAL A 219 2.46 8.29 -41.89
N PHE A 220 2.38 7.03 -41.50
CA PHE A 220 1.20 6.22 -41.79
C PHE A 220 0.05 6.67 -40.86
N PRO A 221 -1.15 6.95 -41.38
CA PRO A 221 -2.29 7.31 -40.54
C PRO A 221 -2.65 6.14 -39.62
N ASP A 222 -2.85 6.43 -38.34
CA ASP A 222 -3.36 5.45 -37.36
C ASP A 222 -4.75 4.96 -37.82
N ASN A 223 -4.92 3.65 -37.93
CA ASN A 223 -6.18 2.96 -38.29
C ASN A 223 -7.03 2.68 -37.05
#